data_AF-A0A1C6GV89-F1
#
_entry.id   AF-A0A1C6GV89-F1
#
_cell.length_a   1.000
_cell.length_b   1.000
_cell.length_c   1.000
_cell.angle_alpha   90.00
_cell.angle_beta   90.00
_cell.angle_gamma   90.00
#
_symmetry.space_group_name_H-M   'P 1'
#
loop_
_entity.id
_entity.type
_entity.pdbx_description
1 polymer ?
#
loop_
_entity_poly.entity_id
_entity_poly.type
_entity_poly.pdbx_seq_one_letter_code
_entity_poly.pdbx_strand_id
1 'polypeptide(L)' 'MKERIEIKSNFSDWHEVTKIQAQRYVTYLLHSITAISRENLVAYIEKSRLRGVSVAELYI' A
#
# COMPACT_ATOMS: atom_id res chain seq x y z
N MET A 1 16.37 -4.85 -11.81
CA MET A 1 16.47 -4.91 -10.34
C MET A 1 15.09 -5.25 -9.81
N LYS A 2 14.97 -6.17 -8.85
CA LYS A 2 13.68 -6.43 -8.20
C LYS A 2 13.45 -5.27 -7.23
N GLU A 3 12.49 -4.41 -7.50
CA GLU A 3 12.15 -3.33 -6.58
C GLU A 3 11.69 -3.93 -5.25
N ARG A 4 12.23 -3.41 -4.15
CA ARG A 4 11.85 -3.84 -2.80
C ARG A 4 10.49 -3.25 -2.50
N ILE A 5 9.55 -4.08 -2.08
CA ILE A 5 8.22 -3.61 -1.68
C ILE A 5 8.34 -3.06 -0.26
N GLU A 6 7.89 -1.83 -0.07
CA GLU A 6 7.96 -1.17 1.23
C GLU A 6 6.63 -0.51 1.56
N ILE A 7 6.30 -0.47 2.85
CA ILE A 7 5.12 0.21 3.37
C ILE A 7 5.48 1.22 4.45
N LYS A 8 4.62 2.22 4.62
CA LYS A 8 4.73 3.22 5.70
C LYS A 8 3.43 3.29 6.50
N SER A 9 3.51 3.03 7.80
CA SER A 9 2.36 3.10 8.69
C SER A 9 2.35 4.42 9.47
N ASN A 10 1.37 4.60 10.37
CA ASN A 10 1.37 5.72 11.30
C ASN A 10 2.37 5.53 12.45
N PHE A 11 2.83 4.29 12.67
CA PHE A 11 3.68 3.91 13.79
C PHE A 11 5.08 3.46 13.35
N SER A 12 5.34 3.41 12.05
CA SER A 12 6.61 2.99 11.47
C SER A 12 6.87 3.75 10.17
N ASP A 13 8.13 4.12 9.97
CA ASP A 13 8.59 4.67 8.69
C ASP A 13 8.66 3.54 7.62
N TRP A 14 9.13 3.90 6.42
CA TRP A 14 9.34 2.94 5.35
C TRP A 14 10.16 1.73 5.79
N HIS A 15 9.61 0.54 5.59
CA HIS A 15 10.29 -0.72 5.85
C HIS A 15 9.89 -1.76 4.83
N GLU A 16 10.84 -2.67 4.54
CA GLU A 16 10.68 -3.74 3.57
C GLU A 16 9.69 -4.78 4.04
N VAL A 17 8.82 -5.20 3.13
CA VAL A 17 7.79 -6.22 3.37
C VAL A 17 7.67 -7.16 2.19
N THR A 18 7.12 -8.34 2.45
CA THR A 18 6.73 -9.29 1.40
C THR A 18 5.49 -8.81 0.64
N LYS A 19 5.26 -9.32 -0.59
CA LYS A 19 4.04 -9.06 -1.37
C LYS A 19 2.76 -9.34 -0.55
N ILE A 20 2.75 -10.42 0.23
CA ILE A 20 1.61 -10.82 1.07
C ILE A 20 1.35 -9.79 2.19
N GLN A 21 2.40 -9.31 2.85
CA GLN A 21 2.27 -8.28 3.88
C GLN A 21 1.78 -6.96 3.30
N ALA A 22 2.31 -6.54 2.15
CA ALA A 22 1.83 -5.36 1.43
C ALA A 22 0.35 -5.51 1.04
N GLN A 23 -0.05 -6.65 0.48
CA GLN A 23 -1.44 -6.92 0.10
C GLN A 23 -2.39 -6.85 1.32
N ARG A 24 -2.01 -7.45 2.46
CA ARG A 24 -2.81 -7.36 3.70
C ARG A 24 -2.95 -5.92 4.18
N TYR A 25 -1.85 -5.16 4.15
CA TYR A 25 -1.85 -3.77 4.59
C TYR A 25 -2.72 -2.88 3.68
N VAL A 26 -2.57 -3.00 2.36
CA VAL A 26 -3.37 -2.26 1.38
C VAL A 26 -4.86 -2.62 1.51
N THR A 27 -5.17 -3.91 1.67
CA THR A 27 -6.57 -4.35 1.90
C THR A 27 -7.16 -3.73 3.17
N TYR A 28 -6.38 -3.65 4.25
CA TYR A 28 -6.80 -2.97 5.47
C TYR A 28 -7.08 -1.49 5.23
N LEU A 29 -6.21 -0.76 4.52
CA LEU A 29 -6.41 0.65 4.21
C LEU A 29 -7.65 0.88 3.33
N LEU A 30 -7.84 0.03 2.31
CA LEU A 30 -8.99 0.09 1.40
C LEU A 30 -10.34 -0.13 2.10
N HIS A 31 -10.36 -0.83 3.24
CA HIS A 31 -11.57 -1.06 4.02
C HIS A 31 -11.74 -0.10 5.19
N SER A 32 -10.64 0.40 5.78
CA SER A 32 -10.68 1.26 6.96
C SER A 32 -10.85 2.74 6.63
N ILE A 33 -10.37 3.20 5.46
CA ILE A 33 -10.49 4.60 5.05
C ILE A 33 -11.71 4.74 4.15
N THR A 34 -12.79 5.30 4.71
CA THR A 34 -14.06 5.53 3.99
C THR A 34 -14.33 7.01 3.69
N ALA A 35 -13.48 7.91 4.20
CA ALA A 35 -13.66 9.36 4.09
C ALA A 35 -13.38 9.94 2.69
N ILE A 36 -12.82 9.14 1.77
CA ILE A 36 -12.47 9.55 0.40
C ILE A 36 -12.89 8.48 -0.62
N SER A 37 -13.04 8.87 -1.89
CA SER A 37 -13.39 7.93 -2.97
C SER A 37 -12.30 6.87 -3.17
N ARG A 38 -12.67 5.74 -3.78
CA ARG A 38 -11.76 4.61 -3.96
C ARG A 38 -10.57 4.95 -4.86
N GLU A 39 -10.79 5.75 -5.90
CA GLU A 39 -9.76 6.20 -6.83
C GLU A 39 -8.73 7.08 -6.11
N ASN A 40 -9.21 8.04 -5.31
CA ASN A 40 -8.36 8.91 -4.50
C ASN A 40 -7.61 8.14 -3.40
N LEU A 41 -8.24 7.10 -2.84
CA LEU A 41 -7.62 6.24 -1.84
C LEU A 41 -6.48 5.42 -2.43
N VAL A 42 -6.66 4.86 -3.62
CA VAL A 42 -5.58 4.14 -4.33
C VAL A 42 -4.41 5.08 -4.59
N ALA A 43 -4.67 6.27 -5.14
CA ALA A 43 -3.61 7.27 -5.38
C ALA A 43 -2.90 7.70 -4.08
N TYR A 44 -3.65 7.84 -2.98
CA TYR A 44 -3.07 8.13 -1.66
C TYR A 44 -2.14 7.00 -1.18
N ILE A 45 -2.57 5.74 -1.33
CA ILE A 45 -1.81 4.57 -0.91
C ILE A 45 -0.49 4.50 -1.68
N GLU A 46 -0.54 4.61 -3.01
CA GLU A 46 0.66 4.55 -3.86
C GLU A 46 1.61 5.74 -3.66
N LYS A 47 1.07 6.91 -3.27
CA LYS A 47 1.90 8.09 -2.99
C LYS A 47 2.55 8.05 -1.61
N SER A 48 1.86 7.50 -0.61
CA SER A 48 2.18 7.78 0.80
C SER A 48 2.36 6.54 1.68
N ARG A 49 1.93 5.37 1.23
CA ARG A 49 1.82 4.15 2.05
C ARG A 49 2.45 2.91 1.45
N LEU A 50 2.65 2.87 0.14
CA LEU A 50 3.18 1.74 -0.62
C LEU A 50 4.18 2.25 -1.64
N ARG A 51 5.32 1.57 -1.78
CA ARG A 51 6.28 1.81 -2.88
C ARG A 51 6.92 0.50 -3.35
N GLY A 52 7.48 0.52 -4.55
CA GLY A 52 8.10 -0.64 -5.21
C GLY A 52 7.09 -1.64 -5.81
N VAL A 53 5.80 -1.32 -5.77
CA VAL A 53 4.70 -2.04 -6.46
C VAL A 53 3.45 -1.15 -6.47
N SER A 54 2.65 -1.21 -7.54
CA SER A 54 1.33 -0.58 -7.57
C SER A 54 0.29 -1.40 -6.80
N VAL A 55 -0.83 -0.76 -6.45
CA VAL A 55 -1.98 -1.47 -5.85
C VAL A 55 -2.51 -2.52 -6.83
N ALA A 56 -2.56 -2.23 -8.13
CA ALA A 56 -3.03 -3.18 -9.14
C ALA A 56 -2.15 -4.45 -9.19
N GLU A 57 -0.82 -4.30 -9.21
CA GLU A 57 0.14 -5.41 -9.26
C GLU A 57 0.11 -6.32 -8.02
N LEU A 58 -0.42 -5.86 -6.89
CA LEU A 58 -0.61 -6.70 -5.71
C LEU A 58 -1.67 -7.79 -5.90
N TYR A 59 -2.60 -7.61 -6.83
CA TYR A 59 -3.73 -8.51 -7.06
C TYR A 59 -3.67 -9.26 -8.41
N ILE A 60 -2.58 -9.10 -9.16
CA ILE A 60 -2.18 -9.94 -10.30
C ILE A 60 -1.34 -11.11 -9.78
#